data_AF-A0A662LJB8-F1
#
_entry.id   AF-A0A662LJB8-F1
#
_cell.length_a   1.000
_cell.length_b   1.000
_cell.length_c   1.000
_cell.angle_alpha   90.00
_cell.angle_beta   90.00
_cell.angle_gamma   90.00
#
_symmetry.space_group_name_H-M   'P 1'
#
loop_
_entity.id
_entity.type
_entity.pdbx_description
1 polymer ?
#
loop_
_entity_poly.entity_id
_entity_poly.type
_entity_poly.pdbx_seq_one_letter_code
_entity_poly.pdbx_strand_id
1 'polypeptide(L)'
;NLSHAVGIVLYELFSSKFDRRVRDRNIGTVEKRRMMETLREILDHLEYPDHKRGKAEITLRRVIGRAKLTELEYHLLMGILGMIKERIR
;
A
#
# COMPACT_ATOMS: atom_id res chain seq x y z
N ASN A 1 -38.23 24.02 0.48
CA ASN A 1 -38.14 25.14 -0.50
C ASN A 1 -37.61 24.56 -1.81
N LEU A 2 -38.26 24.89 -2.94
CA LEU A 2 -37.93 24.32 -4.26
C LEU A 2 -36.48 24.59 -4.67
N SER A 3 -35.96 25.79 -4.44
CA SER A 3 -34.58 26.16 -4.75
C SER A 3 -33.57 25.31 -3.97
N HIS A 4 -33.91 24.91 -2.74
CA HIS A 4 -33.07 24.05 -1.92
C HIS A 4 -33.05 22.61 -2.43
N ALA A 5 -34.20 22.09 -2.89
CA ALA A 5 -34.30 20.76 -3.48
C ALA A 5 -33.55 20.68 -4.82
N VAL A 6 -33.70 21.70 -5.66
CA VAL A 6 -32.96 21.83 -6.93
C VAL A 6 -31.45 21.94 -6.65
N GLY A 7 -31.04 22.71 -5.64
CA GLY A 7 -29.64 22.82 -5.23
C GLY A 7 -29.02 21.48 -4.84
N ILE A 8 -29.73 20.66 -4.07
CA ILE A 8 -29.26 19.32 -3.67
C ILE A 8 -29.11 18.41 -4.90
N VAL A 9 -30.10 18.37 -5.79
CA VAL A 9 -30.07 17.51 -6.99
C VAL A 9 -28.91 17.92 -7.92
N LEU A 10 -28.73 19.22 -8.15
CA LEU A 10 -27.63 19.71 -8.98
C LEU A 10 -26.25 19.47 -8.34
N TYR A 11 -26.15 19.57 -7.01
CA TYR A 11 -24.93 19.23 -6.28
C TYR A 11 -24.57 17.75 -6.43
N GLU A 12 -25.54 16.84 -6.27
CA GLU A 12 -25.30 15.40 -6.42
C GLU A 12 -24.92 15.04 -7.86
N LEU A 13 -25.60 15.61 -8.86
CA LEU A 13 -25.25 15.41 -10.28
C LEU A 13 -23.86 15.95 -10.61
N PHE A 14 -23.47 17.09 -10.06
CA PHE A 14 -22.12 17.66 -10.21
C PHE A 14 -21.09 16.78 -9.51
N SER A 15 -21.30 16.45 -8.23
CA SER A 15 -20.40 15.66 -7.40
C SER A 15 -20.18 14.25 -7.95
N SER A 16 -21.20 13.64 -8.57
CA SER A 16 -21.09 12.32 -9.21
C SER A 16 -20.10 12.28 -10.38
N LYS A 17 -19.90 13.40 -11.09
CA LYS A 17 -18.93 13.52 -12.20
C LYS A 17 -17.54 13.93 -11.74
N PHE A 18 -17.44 14.52 -10.55
CA PHE A 18 -16.21 14.91 -9.90
C PHE A 18 -15.97 14.05 -8.65
N ASP A 19 -16.18 12.73 -8.74
CA ASP A 19 -15.60 11.81 -7.76
C ASP A 19 -14.08 11.89 -7.96
N ARG A 20 -13.46 12.93 -7.36
CA ARG A 20 -12.02 13.20 -7.29
C ARG A 20 -11.26 12.04 -6.65
N ARG A 21 -11.98 11.03 -6.18
CA ARG A 21 -11.49 9.68 -6.09
C ARG A 21 -11.23 9.14 -7.50
N VAL A 22 -10.15 9.60 -8.13
CA VAL A 22 -9.24 8.63 -8.73
C VAL A 22 -8.93 7.68 -7.59
N ARG A 23 -9.73 6.61 -7.46
CA ARG A 23 -9.56 5.63 -6.40
C ARG A 23 -8.25 4.97 -6.74
N ASP A 24 -7.20 5.49 -6.15
CA ASP A 24 -5.90 4.88 -6.16
C ASP A 24 -6.14 3.45 -5.71
N ARG A 25 -6.01 2.51 -6.65
CA ARG A 25 -6.52 1.15 -6.45
C ARG A 25 -5.66 0.55 -5.36
N ASN A 26 -6.29 -0.14 -4.41
CA ASN A 26 -5.50 -0.89 -3.47
C ASN A 26 -4.79 -2.03 -4.21
N ILE A 27 -3.52 -2.23 -3.87
CA ILE A 27 -2.73 -3.32 -4.44
C ILE A 27 -3.33 -4.70 -4.11
N GLY A 28 -3.06 -5.66 -4.98
CA GLY A 28 -3.50 -7.03 -4.84
C GLY A 28 -2.52 -7.92 -4.09
N THR A 29 -2.77 -9.23 -4.18
CA THR A 29 -1.96 -10.27 -3.54
C THR A 29 -0.56 -10.39 -4.15
N VAL A 30 -0.42 -10.08 -5.44
CA VAL A 30 0.85 -10.22 -6.18
C VAL A 30 1.87 -9.19 -5.69
N GLU A 31 1.46 -7.93 -5.60
CA GLU A 31 2.27 -6.81 -5.13
C GLU A 31 2.67 -7.01 -3.66
N LYS A 32 1.72 -7.42 -2.81
CA LYS A 32 1.98 -7.74 -1.41
C LYS A 32 3.01 -8.87 -1.24
N ARG A 33 2.95 -9.89 -2.09
CA ARG A 33 3.91 -10.99 -2.09
C ARG A 33 5.30 -10.49 -2.48
N ARG A 34 5.40 -9.69 -3.54
CA ARG A 34 6.67 -9.12 -4.01
C ARG A 34 7.31 -8.21 -2.95
N MET A 35 6.51 -7.43 -2.24
CA MET A 35 6.98 -6.63 -1.11
C MET A 35 7.54 -7.51 0.02
N MET A 36 6.85 -8.61 0.34
CA MET A 36 7.31 -9.57 1.35
C MET A 36 8.62 -10.28 0.94
N GLU A 37 8.76 -10.64 -0.34
CA GLU A 37 10.01 -11.22 -0.89
C GLU A 37 11.18 -10.24 -0.75
N THR A 38 10.97 -8.97 -1.12
CA THR A 38 12.00 -7.92 -0.99
C THR A 38 12.42 -7.72 0.46
N LEU A 39 11.48 -7.74 1.39
CA LEU A 39 11.79 -7.63 2.82
C LEU A 39 12.57 -8.84 3.35
N ARG A 40 12.32 -10.05 2.85
CA ARG A 40 13.11 -11.24 3.22
C ARG A 40 14.54 -11.12 2.74
N GLU A 41 14.74 -10.70 1.50
CA GLU A 41 16.08 -10.44 0.95
C GLU A 41 16.83 -9.41 1.81
N ILE A 42 16.15 -8.34 2.25
CA ILE A 42 16.74 -7.35 3.16
C ILE A 42 17.12 -7.98 4.51
N LEU A 43 16.27 -8.82 5.10
CA LEU A 43 16.60 -9.51 6.35
C LEU A 43 17.81 -10.44 6.18
N ASP A 44 17.94 -11.08 5.01
CA ASP A 44 19.06 -11.96 4.69
C ASP A 44 20.37 -11.17 4.57
N HIS A 45 20.36 -10.04 3.86
CA HIS A 45 21.52 -9.15 3.73
C HIS A 45 21.92 -8.48 5.04
N LEU A 46 20.98 -8.26 5.95
CA LEU A 46 21.25 -7.74 7.30
C LEU A 46 21.74 -8.81 8.28
N GLU A 47 21.91 -10.06 7.84
CA GLU A 47 22.27 -11.21 8.69
C GLU A 47 21.35 -11.30 9.92
N TYR A 48 20.04 -11.11 9.70
CA TYR A 48 19.08 -11.01 10.79
C TYR A 48 19.04 -12.31 11.61
N PRO A 49 19.13 -12.26 12.96
CA PRO A 49 19.31 -13.47 13.76
C PRO A 49 18.21 -14.53 13.56
N ASP A 50 18.61 -15.77 13.30
CA ASP A 50 17.69 -16.88 12.98
C ASP A 50 16.58 -17.07 14.03
N HIS A 51 16.94 -17.00 15.31
CA HIS A 51 16.00 -17.14 16.42
C HIS A 51 14.94 -16.03 16.49
N LYS A 52 15.14 -14.91 15.79
CA LYS A 52 14.18 -13.79 15.67
C LYS A 52 13.49 -13.76 14.31
N ARG A 53 14.09 -14.34 13.27
CA ARG A 53 13.64 -14.25 11.87
C ARG A 53 12.20 -14.71 11.68
N GLY A 54 11.82 -15.87 12.23
CA GLY A 54 10.47 -16.40 12.10
C GLY A 54 9.38 -15.45 12.64
N LYS A 55 9.64 -14.81 13.80
CA LYS A 55 8.71 -13.85 14.39
C LYS A 55 8.63 -12.56 13.56
N ALA A 56 9.75 -12.09 13.04
CA ALA A 56 9.81 -10.91 12.17
C ALA A 56 8.99 -11.13 10.90
N GLU A 57 9.20 -12.24 10.19
CA GLU A 57 8.48 -12.55 8.95
C GLU A 57 6.96 -12.68 9.16
N ILE A 58 6.53 -13.37 10.22
CA ILE A 58 5.10 -13.48 10.55
C ILE A 58 4.49 -12.09 10.79
N THR A 59 5.22 -11.22 11.49
CA THR A 59 4.76 -9.87 11.80
C THR A 59 4.65 -9.02 10.53
N LEU A 60 5.69 -9.04 9.68
CA LEU A 60 5.70 -8.33 8.40
C LEU A 60 4.56 -8.80 7.48
N ARG A 61 4.37 -10.12 7.34
CA ARG A 61 3.27 -10.69 6.56
C ARG A 61 1.90 -10.23 7.06
N ARG A 62 1.69 -10.18 8.38
CA ARG A 62 0.43 -9.69 8.98
C ARG A 62 0.21 -8.20 8.73
N VAL A 63 1.26 -7.39 8.85
CA VAL A 63 1.20 -5.94 8.59
C VAL A 63 0.83 -5.68 7.13
N ILE A 64 1.58 -6.25 6.18
CA ILE A 64 1.35 -6.08 4.73
C ILE A 64 -0.01 -6.65 4.32
N GLY A 65 -0.38 -7.80 4.87
CA GLY A 65 -1.68 -8.43 4.60
C GLY A 65 -2.86 -7.53 4.93
N ARG A 66 -2.82 -6.85 6.09
CA ARG A 66 -3.87 -5.94 6.55
C ARG A 66 -3.79 -4.53 5.93
N ALA A 67 -2.62 -4.13 5.44
CA ALA A 67 -2.45 -2.82 4.83
C ALA A 67 -3.31 -2.70 3.57
N LYS A 68 -4.02 -1.57 3.46
CA LYS A 68 -4.76 -1.16 2.27
C LYS A 68 -3.90 -0.13 1.53
N LEU A 69 -2.76 -0.60 1.03
CA LEU A 69 -1.84 0.25 0.26
C LEU A 69 -2.43 0.50 -1.12
N THR A 70 -2.42 1.77 -1.51
CA THR A 70 -2.64 2.20 -2.88
C THR A 70 -1.45 1.79 -3.78
N GLU A 71 -1.66 1.78 -5.10
CA GLU A 71 -0.58 1.54 -6.07
C GLU A 71 0.58 2.53 -5.89
N LEU A 72 0.27 3.81 -5.65
CA LEU A 72 1.28 4.84 -5.38
C LEU A 72 2.11 4.53 -4.11
N GLU A 73 1.45 4.26 -2.99
CA GLU A 73 2.14 3.94 -1.72
C GLU A 73 3.01 2.70 -1.86
N TYR A 74 2.52 1.69 -2.58
CA TYR A 74 3.30 0.49 -2.89
C TYR A 74 4.55 0.81 -3.68
N HIS A 75 4.45 1.55 -4.78
CA HIS A 75 5.61 1.89 -5.61
C HIS A 75 6.64 2.73 -4.85
N LEU A 76 6.18 3.67 -4.02
CA LEU A 76 7.04 4.46 -3.14
C LEU A 76 7.79 3.56 -2.15
N LEU A 77 7.08 2.69 -1.43
CA LEU A 77 7.69 1.78 -0.46
C LEU A 77 8.66 0.81 -1.13
N MET A 78 8.29 0.24 -2.27
CA MET A 78 9.16 -0.64 -3.04
C MET A 78 10.42 0.06 -3.55
N GLY A 79 10.31 1.34 -3.94
CA GLY A 79 11.47 2.16 -4.29
C GLY A 79 12.42 2.35 -3.11
N ILE A 80 11.89 2.67 -1.93
CA ILE A 80 12.70 2.79 -0.70
C ILE A 80 13.36 1.45 -0.34
N LEU A 81 12.59 0.36 -0.32
CA LEU A 81 13.12 -0.97 -0.01
C LEU A 81 14.17 -1.43 -1.04
N GLY A 82 13.97 -1.10 -2.32
CA GLY A 82 14.95 -1.35 -3.38
C GLY A 82 16.27 -0.62 -3.13
N MET A 83 16.22 0.68 -2.82
CA MET A 83 17.42 1.45 -2.46
C MET A 83 18.12 0.92 -1.21
N ILE A 84 17.36 0.50 -0.20
CA ILE A 84 17.93 -0.13 1.01
C ILE A 84 18.66 -1.40 0.60
N LYS A 85 18.00 -2.28 -0.16
CA LYS A 85 18.58 -3.54 -0.63
C LYS A 85 19.87 -3.33 -1.42
N GLU A 86 19.91 -2.33 -2.31
CA GLU A 86 21.11 -2.01 -3.08
C GLU A 86 22.27 -1.48 -2.22
N ARG A 87 21.98 -0.78 -1.12
CA ARG A 87 23.00 -0.23 -0.22
C ARG A 87 23.60 -1.25 0.73
N ILE A 88 22.84 -2.28 1.08
CA ILE A 88 23.28 -3.35 2.00
C ILE A 88 23.82 -4.58 1.26
N ARG A 89 23.68 -4.63 -0.07
CA ARG A 89 24.29 -5.63 -0.94
C ARG A 89 25.76 -5.31 -1.19
#